data_AF-A0A2M8GXB9-F1
#
_entry.id   AF-A0A2M8GXB9-F1
#
_cell.length_a   1.000
_cell.length_b   1.000
_cell.length_c   1.000
_cell.angle_alpha   90.00
_cell.angle_beta   90.00
_cell.angle_gamma   90.00
#
_symmetry.space_group_name_H-M   'P 1'
#
loop_
_entity.id
_entity.type
_entity.pdbx_description
1 polymer ?
#
loop_
_entity_poly.entity_id
_entity_poly.type
_entity_poly.pdbx_seq_one_letter_code
_entity_poly.pdbx_strand_id
1 'polypeptide(L)'
;MKKLLLASSIISSIALTGCQLTGDKGTDIVNADFANMSCAEIEQTFESYKNQMDNLDTGTSLLSTVGIDSGTSEAKQVMLTGYEKARKVATPIIKAKNCSINI
;
A
#
# COMPACT_ATOMS: atom_id res chain seq x y z
N MET A 1 -5.84 -3.00 52.14
CA MET A 1 -5.06 -4.05 51.42
C MET A 1 -5.94 -4.46 50.25
N LYS A 2 -5.70 -4.17 48.97
CA LYS A 2 -4.49 -4.18 48.10
C LYS A 2 -4.12 -5.61 47.65
N LYS A 3 -4.15 -5.86 46.33
CA LYS A 3 -3.99 -7.16 45.62
C LYS A 3 -5.21 -8.08 45.81
N LEU A 4 -5.65 -8.93 44.88
CA LEU A 4 -5.39 -9.16 43.44
C LEU A 4 -6.73 -9.78 42.87
N LEU A 5 -6.98 -10.10 41.59
CA LEU A 5 -6.12 -10.33 40.43
C LEU A 5 -6.70 -9.70 39.14
N LEU A 6 -6.22 -10.15 37.98
CA LEU A 6 -6.51 -9.71 36.62
C LEU A 6 -7.67 -10.51 35.98
N ALA A 7 -8.65 -9.83 35.38
CA ALA A 7 -9.52 -10.32 34.31
C ALA A 7 -9.96 -9.11 33.46
N SER A 8 -10.16 -9.17 32.14
CA SER A 8 -10.13 -10.34 31.24
C SER A 8 -9.21 -10.10 30.04
N SER A 9 -8.70 -11.18 29.45
CA SER A 9 -8.10 -11.13 28.11
C SER A 9 -9.19 -10.83 27.08
N ILE A 10 -9.20 -9.61 26.54
CA ILE A 10 -9.68 -9.37 25.18
C ILE A 10 -8.45 -8.99 24.37
N ILE A 11 -7.94 -9.98 23.64
CA ILE A 11 -7.01 -9.74 22.56
C ILE A 11 -7.82 -9.00 21.50
N SER A 12 -7.62 -7.70 21.36
CA SER A 12 -7.88 -6.96 20.12
C SER A 12 -6.84 -7.46 19.11
N SER A 13 -6.92 -8.71 18.64
CA SER A 13 -7.75 -9.06 17.48
C SER A 13 -7.67 -7.93 16.47
N ILE A 14 -6.51 -7.94 15.80
CA ILE A 14 -6.21 -7.43 14.47
C ILE A 14 -7.36 -6.58 13.94
N ALA A 15 -7.13 -5.28 13.79
CA ALA A 15 -8.00 -4.39 13.03
C ALA A 15 -7.91 -4.69 11.52
N LEU A 16 -8.17 -5.96 11.17
CA LEU A 16 -8.47 -6.45 9.83
C LEU A 16 -9.92 -6.06 9.49
N THR A 17 -10.23 -4.77 9.66
CA THR A 17 -10.89 -4.02 8.60
C THR A 17 -9.91 -4.08 7.41
N GLY A 18 -9.97 -5.09 6.55
CA GLY A 18 -11.24 -5.71 6.13
C GLY A 18 -12.09 -4.71 5.35
N CYS A 19 -11.49 -3.56 4.99
CA CYS A 19 -11.88 -2.83 3.80
C CYS A 19 -11.78 -3.81 2.63
N GLN A 20 -12.93 -4.20 2.10
CA GLN A 20 -13.03 -5.16 1.02
C GLN A 20 -12.53 -4.51 -0.27
N LEU A 21 -11.23 -4.58 -0.55
CA LEU A 21 -10.66 -4.36 -1.89
C LEU A 21 -11.00 -5.55 -2.82
N THR A 22 -12.29 -5.91 -2.83
CA THR A 22 -12.90 -6.86 -3.76
C THR A 22 -13.10 -6.14 -5.10
N GLY A 23 -12.02 -6.08 -5.87
CA GLY A 23 -12.05 -5.96 -7.32
C GLY A 23 -12.98 -4.91 -7.94
N ASP A 24 -12.58 -3.64 -7.92
CA ASP A 24 -12.76 -2.79 -9.10
C ASP A 24 -11.49 -2.01 -9.42
N LYS A 25 -10.81 -2.45 -10.48
CA LYS A 25 -9.59 -1.87 -11.11
C LYS A 25 -8.34 -1.89 -10.21
N GLY A 26 -7.19 -2.19 -10.82
CA GLY A 26 -5.89 -2.01 -10.16
C GLY A 26 -5.69 -0.53 -9.83
N THR A 27 -5.24 -0.23 -8.62
CA THR A 27 -5.22 1.14 -8.08
C THR A 27 -4.28 2.02 -8.90
N ASP A 28 -4.82 2.80 -9.84
CA ASP A 28 -4.04 3.74 -10.64
C ASP A 28 -3.67 4.95 -9.78
N ILE A 29 -2.56 4.78 -9.05
CA ILE A 29 -2.00 5.76 -8.14
C ILE A 29 -1.66 7.10 -8.81
N VAL A 30 -1.54 7.12 -10.15
CA VAL A 30 -1.28 8.33 -10.95
C VAL A 30 -2.55 9.18 -11.11
N ASN A 31 -3.73 8.57 -11.00
CA ASN A 31 -5.04 9.21 -11.11
C ASN A 31 -5.81 9.28 -9.76
N ALA A 32 -5.13 9.01 -8.64
CA ALA A 32 -5.74 9.04 -7.31
C ALA A 32 -5.96 10.49 -6.79
N ASP A 33 -7.17 10.79 -6.31
CA ASP A 33 -7.51 12.08 -5.70
C ASP A 33 -7.07 12.16 -4.23
N PHE A 34 -5.76 12.34 -4.04
CA PHE A 34 -5.15 12.52 -2.72
C PHE A 34 -5.69 13.74 -1.96
N ALA A 35 -6.32 14.72 -2.63
CA ALA A 35 -6.85 15.91 -1.98
C ALA A 35 -8.10 15.58 -1.15
N ASN A 36 -8.95 14.68 -1.63
CA ASN A 36 -10.14 14.22 -0.90
C ASN A 36 -9.88 13.03 0.05
N MET A 37 -8.81 12.25 -0.15
CA MET A 37 -8.40 11.16 0.76
C MET A 37 -7.94 11.64 2.16
N SER A 38 -8.16 10.83 3.19
CA SER A 38 -7.53 10.96 4.51
C SER A 38 -6.07 10.51 4.50
N CYS A 39 -5.31 10.81 5.56
CA CYS A 39 -3.91 10.36 5.69
C CYS A 39 -3.78 8.83 5.56
N ALA A 40 -4.67 8.07 6.22
CA ALA A 40 -4.62 6.61 6.19
C ALA A 40 -4.93 6.03 4.80
N GLU A 41 -5.85 6.64 4.05
CA GLU A 41 -6.15 6.23 2.66
C GLU A 41 -4.99 6.53 1.71
N ILE A 42 -4.30 7.67 1.89
CA ILE A 42 -3.08 8.00 1.14
C ILE A 42 -2.00 6.94 1.44
N GLU A 43 -1.72 6.68 2.73
CA GLU A 43 -0.72 5.70 3.17
C GLU A 43 -1.02 4.30 2.61
N GLN A 44 -2.23 3.79 2.81
CA GLN A 44 -2.69 2.49 2.28
C GLN A 44 -2.64 2.42 0.75
N THR A 45 -2.85 3.53 0.04
CA THR A 45 -2.72 3.58 -1.42
C THR A 45 -1.27 3.38 -1.87
N PHE A 46 -0.31 4.08 -1.24
CA PHE A 46 1.11 3.90 -1.54
C PHE A 46 1.64 2.52 -1.11
N GLU A 47 1.21 2.01 0.06
CA GLU A 47 1.54 0.65 0.49
C GLU A 47 0.97 -0.42 -0.45
N SER A 48 -0.31 -0.31 -0.83
CA SER A 48 -0.95 -1.29 -1.72
C SER A 48 -0.33 -1.29 -3.12
N TYR A 49 0.09 -0.13 -3.63
CA TYR A 49 0.78 -0.03 -4.92
C TYR A 49 2.21 -0.60 -4.85
N LYS A 50 2.94 -0.31 -3.77
CA LYS A 50 4.25 -0.91 -3.54
C LYS A 50 4.17 -2.43 -3.37
N ASN A 51 3.21 -2.94 -2.60
CA ASN A 51 2.97 -4.37 -2.45
C ASN A 51 2.64 -5.04 -3.79
N GLN A 52 1.89 -4.40 -4.69
CA GLN A 52 1.68 -4.92 -6.06
C GLN A 52 2.98 -4.98 -6.87
N MET A 53 3.83 -3.94 -6.77
CA MET A 53 5.12 -3.87 -7.45
C MET A 53 6.11 -4.93 -6.93
N ASP A 54 6.19 -5.11 -5.61
CA ASP A 54 7.06 -6.10 -4.97
C ASP A 54 6.56 -7.54 -5.21
N ASN A 55 5.24 -7.74 -5.41
CA ASN A 55 4.68 -9.03 -5.83
C ASN A 55 4.97 -9.40 -7.30
N LEU A 56 5.42 -8.46 -8.15
CA LEU A 56 5.96 -8.82 -9.46
C LEU A 56 7.26 -9.63 -9.30
N ASP A 57 8.14 -9.28 -8.34
CA ASP A 57 9.40 -10.01 -8.12
C ASP A 57 9.15 -11.44 -7.61
N THR A 58 8.24 -11.62 -6.66
CA THR A 58 7.91 -12.93 -6.11
C THR A 58 7.20 -13.81 -7.13
N GLY A 59 6.29 -13.25 -7.94
CA GLY A 59 5.72 -13.92 -9.10
C GLY A 59 6.76 -14.28 -10.18
N THR A 60 7.74 -13.40 -10.43
CA THR A 60 8.83 -13.64 -11.39
C THR A 60 9.65 -14.88 -11.01
N SER A 61 9.81 -15.20 -9.72
CA SER A 61 10.58 -16.38 -9.28
C SER A 61 10.01 -17.72 -9.77
N LEU A 62 8.72 -17.79 -10.13
CA LEU A 62 8.11 -18.96 -10.78
C LEU A 62 8.11 -18.84 -12.33
N LEU A 63 8.18 -17.63 -12.87
CA LEU A 63 8.11 -17.35 -14.31
C LEU A 63 9.47 -17.36 -15.01
N SER A 64 10.56 -17.02 -14.31
CA SER A 64 11.94 -17.15 -14.79
C SER A 64 12.33 -18.62 -15.00
N THR A 65 11.73 -19.53 -14.23
CA THR A 65 11.84 -21.00 -14.45
C THR A 65 11.28 -21.43 -15.81
N VAL A 66 10.41 -20.62 -16.44
CA VAL A 66 9.92 -20.82 -17.82
C VAL A 66 10.39 -19.73 -18.80
N GLY A 67 11.40 -18.93 -18.42
CA GLY A 67 12.10 -17.98 -19.30
C GLY A 67 11.33 -16.70 -19.65
N ILE A 68 10.38 -16.26 -18.81
CA ILE A 68 9.58 -15.03 -19.04
C ILE A 68 10.10 -13.88 -18.15
N ASP A 69 11.36 -13.51 -18.32
CA ASP A 69 12.03 -12.47 -17.53
C ASP A 69 11.87 -11.04 -18.12
N SER A 70 11.71 -10.92 -19.45
CA SER A 70 11.60 -9.64 -20.18
C SER A 70 10.16 -9.13 -20.34
N GLY A 71 9.39 -9.22 -19.27
CA GLY A 71 8.05 -8.62 -19.19
C GLY A 71 7.72 -8.02 -17.83
N THR A 72 8.32 -8.57 -16.76
CA THR A 72 8.15 -8.06 -15.39
C THR A 72 9.08 -6.88 -15.09
N SER A 73 10.26 -6.84 -15.70
CA SER A 73 11.22 -5.72 -15.57
C SER A 73 10.66 -4.40 -16.14
N GLU A 74 10.01 -4.47 -17.30
CA GLU A 74 9.35 -3.36 -17.98
C GLU A 74 8.12 -2.89 -17.19
N ALA A 75 7.28 -3.84 -16.74
CA ALA A 75 6.13 -3.54 -15.89
C ALA A 75 6.56 -2.84 -14.58
N LYS A 76 7.64 -3.30 -13.95
CA LYS A 76 8.21 -2.68 -12.74
C LYS A 76 8.73 -1.26 -12.99
N GLN A 77 9.38 -0.98 -14.12
CA GLN A 77 9.76 0.39 -14.49
C GLN A 77 8.55 1.31 -14.69
N VAL A 78 7.47 0.81 -15.31
CA VAL A 78 6.22 1.56 -15.46
C VAL A 78 5.60 1.84 -14.08
N MET A 79 5.58 0.87 -13.17
CA MET A 79 5.08 1.06 -11.80
C MET A 79 5.94 2.04 -10.99
N LEU A 80 7.27 1.93 -11.01
CA LEU A 80 8.17 2.91 -10.38
C LEU A 80 7.91 4.33 -10.91
N THR A 81 7.69 4.46 -12.22
CA THR A 81 7.35 5.74 -12.85
C THR A 81 5.98 6.27 -12.39
N GLY A 82 5.00 5.39 -12.15
CA GLY A 82 3.70 5.73 -11.58
C GLY A 82 3.82 6.21 -10.13
N TYR A 83 4.52 5.45 -9.29
CA TYR A 83 4.80 5.78 -7.88
C TYR A 83 5.49 7.15 -7.74
N GLU A 84 6.54 7.41 -8.54
CA GLU A 84 7.26 8.70 -8.51
C GLU A 84 6.41 9.89 -8.96
N LYS A 85 5.52 9.71 -9.94
CA LYS A 85 4.55 10.75 -10.34
C LYS A 85 3.56 11.02 -9.21
N ALA A 86 2.96 9.97 -8.67
CA ALA A 86 2.00 10.06 -7.59
C ALA A 86 2.60 10.73 -6.35
N ARG A 87 3.79 10.32 -5.92
CA ARG A 87 4.47 10.92 -4.77
C ARG A 87 4.66 12.42 -4.93
N LYS A 88 4.99 12.90 -6.14
CA LYS A 88 5.15 14.34 -6.39
C LYS A 88 3.85 15.12 -6.23
N VAL A 89 2.69 14.51 -6.53
CA VAL A 89 1.35 15.09 -6.31
C VAL A 89 0.93 14.98 -4.84
N ALA A 90 1.14 13.81 -4.21
CA ALA A 90 0.75 13.55 -2.83
C ALA A 90 1.60 14.33 -1.81
N THR A 91 2.90 14.51 -2.02
CA THR A 91 3.82 15.19 -1.09
C THR A 91 3.32 16.56 -0.58
N PRO A 92 2.92 17.53 -1.44
CA PRO A 92 2.39 18.81 -0.96
C PRO A 92 1.07 18.65 -0.20
N ILE A 93 0.24 17.66 -0.55
CA ILE A 93 -1.06 17.40 0.09
C ILE A 93 -0.88 16.76 1.47
N ILE A 94 0.02 15.78 1.60
CA ILE A 94 0.46 15.17 2.87
C ILE A 94 0.97 16.26 3.82
N LYS A 95 1.81 17.19 3.33
CA LYS A 95 2.31 18.32 4.11
C LYS A 95 1.19 19.29 4.52
N ALA A 96 0.29 19.65 3.60
CA ALA A 96 -0.84 20.53 3.90
C ALA A 96 -1.82 19.93 4.92
N LYS A 97 -2.05 18.61 4.88
CA LYS A 97 -2.85 17.85 5.85
C LYS A 97 -2.13 17.52 7.15
N ASN A 98 -0.83 17.84 7.29
CA ASN A 98 0.06 17.42 8.38
C ASN A 98 0.05 15.89 8.64
N CYS A 99 -0.01 15.09 7.58
CA CYS A 99 0.07 13.63 7.67
C CYS A 99 1.51 13.17 7.95
N SER A 100 1.72 12.36 8.99
CA SER A 100 3.04 11.80 9.38
C SER A 100 3.50 10.59 8.55
N ILE A 101 3.24 10.61 7.24
CA ILE A 101 3.48 9.49 6.30
C ILE A 101 4.86 9.65 5.63
N ASN A 102 5.54 8.54 5.34
CA ASN A 102 6.83 8.53 4.63
C ASN A 102 6.75 7.65 3.36
N ILE A 103 6.83 8.28 2.17
CA ILE A 103 6.68 7.67 0.83
C ILE A 103 7.76 8.16 -0.15
#